data_AF-A0A1Y0V1P7-F1
#
_entry.id   AF-A0A1Y0V1P7-F1
#
_cell.length_a   1.000
_cell.length_b   1.000
_cell.length_c   1.000
_cell.angle_alpha   90.00
_cell.angle_beta   90.00
_cell.angle_gamma   90.00
#
_symmetry.space_group_name_H-M   'P 1'
#
loop_
_entity.id
_entity.type
_entity.pdbx_description
1 polymer ?
#
loop_
_entity_poly.entity_id
_entity_poly.type
_entity_poly.pdbx_seq_one_letter_code
_entity_poly.pdbx_strand_id
1 'polypeptide(L)' 'MAIGNVVQKGSWVHVYDERGHQLTVLNAGNGKDDGLTGYTGSTVNIRRGAWIYTFNEKGKQISVTSAR' A
#
# COMPACT_ATOMS: atom_id res chain seq x y z
N MET A 1 -10.60 6.31 8.88
CA MET A 1 -11.44 5.18 8.41
C MET A 1 -10.56 3.95 8.42
N ALA A 2 -11.09 2.79 8.77
CA ALA A 2 -10.31 1.56 8.69
C ALA A 2 -10.17 1.12 7.23
N ILE A 3 -9.03 0.54 6.89
CA ILE A 3 -8.78 -0.09 5.60
C ILE A 3 -9.49 -1.45 5.63
N GLY A 4 -10.44 -1.65 4.70
CA GLY A 4 -11.16 -2.91 4.55
C GLY A 4 -10.59 -3.78 3.43
N ASN A 5 -10.10 -3.17 2.35
CA ASN A 5 -9.60 -3.90 1.20
C ASN A 5 -8.49 -3.12 0.48
N VAL A 6 -7.54 -3.85 -0.12
CA VAL A 6 -6.44 -3.28 -0.89
C VAL A 6 -6.23 -4.12 -2.16
N VAL A 7 -6.32 -3.47 -3.32
CA VAL A 7 -6.25 -4.15 -4.62
C VAL A 7 -5.15 -3.52 -5.47
N GLN A 8 -4.19 -4.34 -5.89
CA GLN A 8 -3.19 -3.92 -6.87
C GLN A 8 -3.70 -4.12 -8.30
N LYS A 9 -3.57 -3.10 -9.15
CA LYS A 9 -3.88 -3.08 -10.57
C LYS A 9 -2.67 -2.54 -11.33
N GLY A 10 -1.82 -3.44 -11.82
CA GLY A 10 -0.54 -3.06 -12.42
C GLY A 10 0.36 -2.32 -11.41
N SER A 11 0.84 -1.14 -11.81
CA SER A 11 1.72 -0.29 -10.99
C SER A 11 0.99 0.60 -9.98
N TRP A 12 -0.29 0.33 -9.70
CA TRP A 12 -1.10 1.11 -8.75
C TRP A 12 -1.79 0.20 -7.73
N VAL A 13 -1.84 0.65 -6.49
CA VAL A 13 -2.49 -0.01 -5.35
C VAL A 13 -3.65 0.88 -4.91
N HIS A 14 -4.87 0.37 -5.04
CA HIS A 14 -6.10 1.03 -4.62
C HIS A 14 -6.48 0.57 -3.21
N VAL A 15 -6.68 1.53 -2.32
CA VAL A 15 -7.03 1.30 -0.91
C VAL A 15 -8.48 1.68 -0.69
N TYR A 16 -9.26 0.80 -0.07
CA TYR A 16 -10.68 0.99 0.18
C TYR A 16 -11.01 0.85 1.67
N ASP A 17 -12.04 1.56 2.13
CA ASP A 17 -12.63 1.33 3.44
C ASP A 17 -13.46 0.03 3.46
N GLU A 18 -13.98 -0.32 4.63
CA GLU A 18 -14.83 -1.51 4.84
C GLU A 18 -16.16 -1.46 4.08
N ARG A 19 -16.55 -0.29 3.57
CA ARG A 19 -17.78 -0.07 2.79
C ARG A 19 -17.50 -0.01 1.28
N GLY A 20 -16.25 -0.19 0.86
CA GLY A 20 -15.82 -0.14 -0.53
C GLY A 20 -15.56 1.27 -1.09
N HIS A 21 -15.55 2.32 -0.26
CA HIS A 21 -15.15 3.65 -0.71
C HIS A 21 -13.64 3.73 -0.87
N GLN A 22 -13.19 4.30 -1.98
CA GLN A 22 -11.76 4.50 -2.21
C GLN A 22 -11.20 5.57 -1.27
N LEU A 23 -10.17 5.21 -0.51
CA LEU A 23 -9.48 6.09 0.43
C LEU A 23 -8.28 6.77 -0.24
N THR A 24 -7.45 5.99 -0.92
CA THR A 24 -6.24 6.50 -1.59
C THR A 24 -5.77 5.55 -2.70
N VAL A 25 -4.86 6.05 -3.53
CA VAL A 25 -4.18 5.28 -4.58
C VAL A 25 -2.67 5.50 -4.44
N LEU A 26 -1.93 4.40 -4.38
CA LEU A 26 -0.49 4.41 -4.14
C LEU A 26 0.24 3.78 -5.31
N ASN A 27 1.40 4.31 -5.68
CA ASN A 27 2.24 3.70 -6.71
C ASN A 27 2.85 2.38 -6.18
N ALA A 28 2.69 1.28 -6.90
CA ALA A 28 3.20 -0.04 -6.51
C ALA A 28 4.70 -0.17 -6.80
N GLY A 29 5.25 0.65 -7.68
CA GLY A 29 6.54 0.44 -8.34
C GLY A 29 6.38 -0.27 -9.69
N ASN A 30 7.52 -0.51 -10.36
CA ASN A 30 7.58 -1.18 -11.68
C ASN A 30 8.62 -2.31 -11.70
N GLY A 31 9.35 -2.53 -10.60
CA GLY A 31 10.31 -3.62 -10.46
C GLY A 31 9.63 -4.98 -10.36
N LYS A 32 10.39 -6.03 -10.65
CA LYS A 32 9.92 -7.43 -10.58
C LYS A 32 9.40 -7.81 -9.19
N ASP A 33 10.05 -7.28 -8.15
CA ASP A 33 9.71 -7.56 -6.74
C ASP A 33 8.87 -6.42 -6.10
N ASP A 34 8.53 -5.39 -6.88
CA ASP A 34 7.73 -4.26 -6.42
C ASP A 34 6.27 -4.67 -6.29
N GLY A 35 5.56 -4.04 -5.36
CA GLY A 35 4.13 -4.26 -5.22
C GLY A 35 3.62 -4.22 -3.78
N LEU A 36 2.31 -4.45 -3.66
CA LEU A 36 1.64 -4.64 -2.38
C LEU A 36 2.21 -5.86 -1.68
N THR A 37 2.73 -5.67 -0.46
CA THR A 37 3.24 -6.77 0.37
C THR A 37 2.25 -7.20 1.45
N GLY A 38 1.35 -6.31 1.87
CA GLY A 38 0.36 -6.58 2.91
C GLY A 38 -0.33 -5.31 3.38
N TYR A 39 -1.38 -5.48 4.18
CA TYR A 39 -2.08 -4.37 4.83
C TYR A 39 -2.69 -4.82 6.17
N THR A 40 -3.00 -3.83 7.00
CA THR A 40 -3.77 -3.98 8.25
C THR A 40 -4.97 -3.04 8.19
N GLY A 41 -5.79 -3.00 9.25
CA GLY A 41 -6.90 -2.04 9.34
C GLY A 41 -6.48 -0.56 9.32
N SER A 42 -5.19 -0.23 9.45
CA SER A 42 -4.69 1.15 9.47
C SER A 42 -3.46 1.41 8.61
N THR A 43 -2.81 0.38 8.06
CA THR A 43 -1.60 0.53 7.25
C THR A 43 -1.59 -0.30 5.97
N VAL A 44 -0.88 0.18 4.95
CA VAL A 44 -0.56 -0.55 3.73
C VAL A 44 0.94 -0.57 3.54
N ASN A 45 1.50 -1.73 3.19
CA ASN A 45 2.91 -1.92 2.93
C ASN A 45 3.15 -2.17 1.44
N ILE A 46 4.02 -1.37 0.83
CA ILE A 46 4.38 -1.46 -0.59
C ILE A 46 5.89 -1.56 -0.69
N ARG A 47 6.38 -2.60 -1.37
CA ARG A 47 7.79 -2.74 -1.71
C ARG A 47 8.09 -1.96 -2.98
N ARG A 48 9.17 -1.18 -2.95
CA ARG A 48 9.77 -0.57 -4.14
C ARG A 48 11.29 -0.74 -4.04
N GLY A 49 11.84 -1.60 -4.89
CA GLY A 49 13.23 -2.03 -4.85
C GLY A 49 13.60 -2.67 -3.50
N ALA A 50 14.65 -2.16 -2.86
CA ALA A 50 15.18 -2.68 -1.61
C ALA A 50 14.43 -2.21 -0.35
N TRP A 51 13.31 -1.49 -0.50
CA TRP A 51 12.62 -0.85 0.62
C TRP A 51 11.14 -1.22 0.66
N ILE A 52 10.60 -1.37 1.86
CA ILE A 52 9.16 -1.49 2.14
C ILE A 52 8.70 -0.17 2.76
N TYR A 53 7.78 0.49 2.08
CA TYR A 53 7.17 1.73 2.50
C TYR A 53 5.83 1.43 3.17
N THR A 54 5.63 1.97 4.36
CA THR A 54 4.37 1.86 5.10
C THR A 54 3.59 3.15 4.97
N PHE A 55 2.36 3.07 4.49
CA PHE A 55 1.43 4.18 4.35
C PHE A 55 0.25 4.00 5.31
N ASN A 56 -0.31 5.11 5.80
CA ASN A 56 -1.59 5.09 6.49
C ASN A 56 -2.78 5.10 5.50
N GLU A 57 -4.00 5.08 6.02
CA GLU A 57 -5.23 5.05 5.22
C GLU A 57 -5.42 6.29 4.32
N LYS A 58 -4.75 7.40 4.66
CA LYS A 58 -4.76 8.66 3.88
C LYS A 58 -3.68 8.70 2.80
N GLY A 59 -2.88 7.64 2.68
CA GLY A 59 -1.75 7.56 1.76
C GLY A 59 -0.51 8.33 2.21
N LYS A 60 -0.44 8.77 3.47
CA LYS A 60 0.77 9.38 4.03
C LYS A 60 1.76 8.27 4.40
N GLN A 61 2.99 8.38 3.90
CA GLN A 61 4.08 7.51 4.35
C GLN A 61 4.40 7.78 5.83
N ILE A 62 4.46 6.72 6.64
CA ILE A 62 4.74 6.81 8.08
C ILE A 62 6.00 6.05 8.49
N SER A 63 6.48 5.11 7.67
CA SER A 63 7.72 4.38 7.94
C SER A 63 8.32 3.81 6.65
N VAL A 64 9.61 3.48 6.72
CA VAL A 64 10.35 2.75 5.69
C VAL A 64 11.23 1.71 6.38
N THR A 65 11.33 0.52 5.80
CA THR A 65 12.16 -0.57 6.32
C THR A 65 12.86 -1.28 5.17
N SER A 66 14.05 -1.84 5.42
CA SER A 66 14.74 -2.69 4.45
C SER A 66 13.87 -3.89 4.08
N ALA A 67 13.82 -4.23 2.79
CA ALA A 67 13.17 -5.44 2.29
C ALA A 67 14.03 -6.71 2.48
N ARG A 68 15.27 -6.53 2.95
CA ARG A 68 16.26 -7.57 3.26
C ARG A 68 16.63 -7.53 4.72
#